data_AF-A0A7Y2YF73-F1
#
_entry.id   AF-A0A7Y2YF73-F1
#
_cell.length_a   1.000
_cell.length_b   1.000
_cell.length_c   1.000
_cell.angle_alpha   90.00
_cell.angle_beta   90.00
_cell.angle_gamma   90.00
#
_symmetry.space_group_name_H-M   'P 1'
#
loop_
_entity.id
_entity.type
_entity.pdbx_description
1 polymer ?
#
loop_
_entity_poly.entity_id
_entity_poly.type
_entity_poly.pdbx_seq_one_letter_code
_entity_poly.pdbx_strand_id
1 'polypeptide(L)'
;VIQYRLEHEYGAKCTYENFPVHKACWVEPEDPNSEEFKEFKRVKQKFLATDKRGQLVFLADSAFSLQMTQQKYPKVKLHFTSEFA
;
A
#
# COMPACT_ATOMS: atom_id res chain seq x y z
N VAL A 1 -16.53 13.61 -6.84
CA VAL A 1 -16.62 13.01 -8.19
C VAL A 1 -16.98 11.52 -8.12
N ILE A 2 -16.21 10.65 -7.45
CA ILE A 2 -16.46 9.19 -7.46
C ILE A 2 -17.85 8.81 -6.92
N GLN A 3 -18.26 9.30 -5.76
CA GLN A 3 -19.61 9.05 -5.22
C GLN A 3 -20.72 9.45 -6.20
N TYR A 4 -20.61 10.65 -6.79
CA TYR A 4 -21.57 11.14 -7.79
C TYR A 4 -21.65 10.23 -9.02
N ARG A 5 -20.48 9.82 -9.56
CA ARG A 5 -20.40 8.91 -10.71
C ARG A 5 -20.99 7.54 -10.40
N LEU A 6 -20.72 6.97 -9.23
CA LEU A 6 -21.30 5.69 -8.81
C LEU A 6 -22.83 5.75 -8.76
N GLU A 7 -23.39 6.84 -8.24
CA GLU A 7 -24.85 6.99 -8.14
C GLU A 7 -25.50 7.19 -9.51
N HIS A 8 -24.94 8.02 -10.38
CA HIS A 8 -25.57 8.42 -11.64
C HIS A 8 -25.23 7.51 -12.83
N GLU A 9 -24.01 6.97 -12.91
CA GLU A 9 -23.59 6.06 -13.99
C GLU A 9 -23.92 4.60 -13.68
N TYR A 10 -23.92 4.22 -12.39
CA TYR A 10 -24.04 2.81 -11.96
C TYR A 10 -25.20 2.53 -11.00
N GLY A 11 -25.99 3.55 -10.62
CA GLY A 11 -27.11 3.38 -9.68
C GLY A 11 -26.68 2.97 -8.26
N ALA A 12 -25.39 3.06 -7.92
CA ALA A 12 -24.82 2.57 -6.69
C ALA A 12 -24.58 3.72 -5.69
N LYS A 13 -25.11 3.58 -4.47
CA LYS A 13 -24.85 4.53 -3.38
C LYS A 13 -23.65 4.09 -2.56
N CYS A 14 -22.75 5.02 -2.24
CA CYS A 14 -21.62 4.76 -1.37
C CYS A 14 -21.46 5.88 -0.34
N THR A 15 -20.85 5.54 0.80
CA THR A 15 -20.44 6.46 1.86
C THR A 15 -18.93 6.37 2.06
N TYR A 16 -18.32 7.44 2.56
CA TYR A 16 -16.90 7.44 2.92
C TYR A 16 -16.75 7.27 4.41
N GLU A 17 -15.79 6.44 4.80
CA GLU A 17 -15.36 6.27 6.18
C GLU A 17 -13.89 6.67 6.30
N ASN A 18 -13.54 7.22 7.45
CA ASN A 18 -12.18 7.69 7.69
C ASN A 18 -11.26 6.47 7.90
N PHE A 19 -10.22 6.37 7.09
CA PHE A 19 -9.24 5.29 7.19
C PHE A 19 -7.89 5.86 7.65
N PRO A 20 -7.33 5.41 8.79
CA PRO A 20 -6.15 6.01 9.41
C PRO A 20 -4.86 5.59 8.69
N VAL A 21 -4.64 6.17 7.51
CA VAL A 21 -3.40 6.01 6.73
C VAL A 21 -2.78 7.36 6.49
N HIS A 22 -1.48 7.44 6.78
CA HIS A 22 -0.68 8.61 6.49
C HIS A 22 -0.20 8.64 5.04
N LYS A 23 0.29 7.50 4.53
CA LYS A 23 0.82 7.40 3.16
C LYS A 23 0.76 5.97 2.62
N ALA A 24 0.37 5.83 1.37
CA ALA A 24 0.48 4.58 0.61
C ALA A 24 1.75 4.58 -0.24
N CYS A 25 2.48 3.47 -0.24
CA CYS A 25 3.71 3.29 -1.03
C CYS A 25 3.66 1.94 -1.73
N TRP A 26 4.09 1.85 -2.98
CA TRP A 26 4.26 0.56 -3.63
C TRP A 26 5.49 -0.14 -3.11
N VAL A 27 5.41 -1.47 -3.01
CA VAL A 27 6.45 -2.31 -2.45
C VAL A 27 7.11 -3.10 -3.57
N GLU A 28 8.43 -2.95 -3.69
CA GLU A 28 9.27 -3.70 -4.60
C GLU A 28 10.40 -4.38 -3.83
N PRO A 29 10.35 -5.71 -3.65
CA PRO A 29 11.50 -6.43 -3.09
C PRO A 29 12.61 -6.54 -4.14
N GLU A 30 13.87 -6.41 -3.71
CA GLU A 30 15.03 -6.72 -4.55
C GLU A 30 15.07 -8.20 -4.95
N ASP A 31 14.66 -9.09 -4.05
CA ASP A 31 14.43 -10.51 -4.34
C ASP A 31 13.07 -10.96 -3.75
N PRO A 32 12.09 -11.38 -4.58
CA PRO A 32 10.79 -11.84 -4.13
C PRO A 32 10.82 -13.14 -3.31
N ASN A 33 11.91 -13.91 -3.37
CA ASN A 33 12.09 -15.13 -2.59
C ASN A 33 12.88 -14.92 -1.28
N SER A 34 13.37 -13.70 -1.05
CA SER A 34 14.14 -13.37 0.14
C SER A 34 13.35 -13.62 1.43
N GLU A 35 14.04 -14.11 2.46
CA GLU A 35 13.48 -14.29 3.80
C GLU A 35 13.01 -12.95 4.39
N GLU A 36 13.73 -11.86 4.09
CA GLU A 36 13.37 -10.51 4.50
C GLU A 36 12.00 -10.09 3.94
N PHE A 37 11.73 -10.32 2.66
CA PHE A 37 10.44 -9.97 2.07
C PHE A 37 9.30 -10.87 2.58
N LYS A 38 9.59 -12.15 2.86
CA LYS A 38 8.62 -13.06 3.49
C LYS A 38 8.27 -12.58 4.90
N GLU A 39 9.26 -12.17 5.69
CA GLU A 39 9.04 -11.58 7.00
C GLU A 39 8.28 -10.27 6.90
N PHE A 40 8.67 -9.37 5.99
CA PHE A 40 7.97 -8.11 5.74
C PHE A 40 6.48 -8.34 5.47
N LYS A 41 6.15 -9.25 4.53
CA LYS A 41 4.76 -9.61 4.22
C LYS A 41 4.03 -10.16 5.43
N ARG A 42 4.66 -11.04 6.20
CA ARG A 42 4.07 -11.65 7.40
C ARG A 42 3.79 -10.62 8.50
N VAL A 43 4.76 -9.75 8.79
CA VAL A 43 4.69 -8.78 9.89
C VAL A 43 3.78 -7.62 9.52
N LYS A 44 3.85 -7.13 8.28
CA LYS A 44 3.09 -5.97 7.81
C LYS A 44 1.77 -6.33 7.14
N GLN A 45 1.34 -7.61 7.12
CA GLN A 45 0.12 -8.07 6.44
C GLN A 45 -1.12 -7.19 6.66
N LYS A 46 -1.32 -6.66 7.88
CA LYS A 46 -2.48 -5.81 8.22
C LYS A 46 -2.49 -4.46 7.51
N PHE A 47 -1.31 -4.02 7.08
CA PHE A 47 -1.06 -2.75 6.41
C PHE A 47 -0.69 -2.96 4.94
N LEU A 48 -0.90 -4.16 4.41
CA LEU A 48 -0.66 -4.47 3.00
C LEU A 48 -1.98 -4.56 2.26
N ALA A 49 -2.01 -3.94 1.09
CA ALA A 49 -3.11 -4.00 0.16
C ALA A 49 -2.59 -4.34 -1.24
N THR A 50 -3.51 -4.66 -2.14
CA THR A 50 -3.21 -4.90 -3.55
C THR A 50 -3.91 -3.83 -4.37
N ASP A 51 -3.18 -3.17 -5.28
CA ASP A 51 -3.78 -2.18 -6.17
C ASP A 51 -4.51 -2.84 -7.36
N LYS A 52 -5.11 -2.02 -8.23
CA LYS A 52 -5.85 -2.49 -9.41
C LYS A 52 -5.01 -3.27 -10.43
N ARG A 53 -3.67 -3.17 -10.37
CA ARG A 53 -2.71 -3.85 -11.26
C ARG A 53 -2.10 -5.10 -10.60
N GLY A 54 -2.55 -5.46 -9.39
CA GLY A 54 -1.98 -6.57 -8.65
C GLY A 54 -0.69 -6.22 -7.90
N GLN A 55 -0.31 -4.94 -7.83
CA GLN A 55 0.92 -4.52 -7.19
C GLN A 55 0.72 -4.42 -5.68
N LEU A 56 1.73 -4.81 -4.92
CA LEU A 56 1.70 -4.77 -3.46
C LEU A 56 1.87 -3.32 -2.98
N VAL A 57 0.97 -2.88 -2.11
CA VAL A 57 0.96 -1.53 -1.54
C VAL A 57 1.05 -1.62 -0.03
N PHE A 58 1.99 -0.88 0.55
CA PHE A 58 2.13 -0.69 1.98
C PHE A 58 1.43 0.62 2.41
N LEU A 59 0.51 0.48 3.35
CA LEU A 59 -0.33 1.54 3.91
C LEU A 59 0.26 1.96 5.26
N ALA A 60 1.18 2.92 5.26
CA ALA A 60 1.82 3.40 6.47
C ALA A 60 0.85 4.27 7.29
N ASP A 61 0.70 3.93 8.57
CA ASP A 61 -0.11 4.68 9.55
C ASP A 61 0.52 6.03 9.93
N SER A 62 1.84 6.15 9.82
CA SER A 62 2.61 7.34 10.20
C SER A 62 3.93 7.44 9.44
N ALA A 63 4.53 8.65 9.42
CA ALA A 63 5.86 8.88 8.85
C ALA A 63 6.96 8.08 9.57
N PHE A 64 6.82 7.89 10.89
CA PHE A 64 7.75 7.10 11.70
C PHE A 64 7.69 5.61 11.32
N SER A 65 6.50 5.03 11.21
CA SER A 65 6.31 3.65 10.75
C SER A 65 6.91 3.41 9.37
N LEU A 66 6.81 4.40 8.47
CA LEU A 66 7.42 4.35 7.15
C LEU A 66 8.96 4.30 7.24
N GLN A 67 9.58 5.25 7.95
CA GLN A 67 11.04 5.29 8.12
C GLN A 67 11.58 4.03 8.80
N MET A 68 10.92 3.56 9.85
CA MET A 68 11.32 2.34 10.56
C MET A 68 11.23 1.11 9.65
N THR A 69 10.23 1.07 8.77
CA THR A 69 10.08 -0.03 7.80
C THR A 69 11.20 0.00 6.75
N GLN A 70 11.59 1.18 6.24
CA GLN A 70 12.72 1.32 5.32
C GLN A 70 14.05 0.91 5.96
N GLN A 71 14.25 1.25 7.24
CA GLN A 71 15.46 0.88 7.98
C GLN A 71 15.51 -0.62 8.30
N LYS A 72 14.37 -1.21 8.68
CA LYS A 72 14.31 -2.64 9.05
C LYS A 72 14.40 -3.56 7.83
N TYR A 73 13.83 -3.16 6.70
CA TYR A 73 13.76 -3.97 5.49
C TYR A 73 14.43 -3.23 4.31
N PRO A 74 15.77 -3.05 4.34
CA PRO A 74 16.47 -2.25 3.34
C PRO A 74 16.42 -2.87 1.93
N LYS A 75 16.16 -4.18 1.80
CA LYS A 75 16.00 -4.85 0.50
C LYS A 75 14.58 -4.73 -0.06
N VAL A 76 13.66 -4.14 0.71
CA VAL A 76 12.29 -3.87 0.30
C VAL A 76 12.17 -2.38 -0.04
N LYS A 77 12.23 -2.05 -1.32
CA LYS A 77 12.11 -0.68 -1.82
C LYS A 77 10.66 -0.22 -1.72
N LEU A 78 10.47 0.99 -1.22
CA LEU A 78 9.17 1.65 -1.13
C LEU A 78 9.12 2.80 -2.14
N HIS A 79 8.24 2.67 -3.13
CA HIS A 79 8.04 3.64 -4.18
C HIS A 79 6.87 4.56 -3.84
N PHE A 80 7.08 5.86 -4.00
CA PHE A 80 6.07 6.89 -3.74
C PHE A 80 5.28 7.31 -4.97
N THR A 81 5.75 6.90 -6.15
CA THR A 81 5.13 7.11 -7.45
C THR A 81 4.76 5.76 -8.03
N SER A 82 3.70 5.73 -8.85
CA SER A 82 3.27 4.51 -9.56
C SER A 82 4.13 4.19 -10.78
N GLU A 83 4.94 5.15 -11.22
CA GLU A 83 5.92 4.99 -12.28
C GLU A 83 7.23 4.52 -11.62
N PHE A 84 7.35 3.21 -11.46
CA PHE A 84 8.57 2.53 -11.08
C PHE A 84 8.70 1.31 -12.01
N ALA A 85 9.93 1.06 -12.47
CA ALA A 85 10.25 0.24 -13.64
C ALA A 85 10.58 -1.20 -13.27
#